data_AF-A0AAQ3PF33-F1
#
_entry.id   AF-A0AAQ3PF33-F1
#
_cell.length_a   1.000
_cell.length_b   1.000
_cell.length_c   1.000
_cell.angle_alpha   90.00
_cell.angle_beta   90.00
_cell.angle_gamma   90.00
#
_symmetry.space_group_name_H-M   'P 1'
#
loop_
_entity.id
_entity.type
_entity.pdbx_description
1 polymer ?
#
loop_
_entity_poly.entity_id
_entity_poly.type
_entity_poly.pdbx_seq_one_letter_code
_entity_poly.pdbx_strand_id
1 'polypeptide(L)'
;MLGDYQKVQSSTFRQDSMEWAVLQRQELLRTLIIYSRVNFKPSDLFGHFSSLRVLHISFAADCDRLVSSISKLKHLRYLYLGVTNVSKLPVNIHKMKFLQYIDIIDCQKLRHLPLTTIKLMHLRSLDITGSVNIRAVPKGIGGLTNLRIFQGFPVHVDMDAGNAWCSLQELAHLSQLRKLTKYGLEKVSASWMAEKATISTKGHLNYLDLYYNSTAEHTAGPRGEAEQQQQQSVMEEVFEKLYPPTCLENLGIQGGYIGRRLPKWMSAPASSAGFNSLFLFSLSFVSGRPSHDTCVLHVVGIDELKHTGMEILKKCDGLPLTIKVVGGLLSTRYPSEHEGKVVLTKLAWPLDGRPPELDSRLYLSYEDMTPQLGQCFLYCSLIPKGQEIIQDVVTNMWVSEGFIQCPAAGSPHEYGLEERATEYYNELIKRNLIEPKKNIL
;
A
#
# COMPACT_ATOMS: atom_id res chain seq x y z
N MET A 1 13.49 -28.42 3.40
CA MET A 1 14.76 -27.69 3.22
C MET A 1 14.58 -26.17 3.13
N LEU A 2 13.89 -25.59 2.13
CA LEU A 2 13.66 -24.13 2.07
C LEU A 2 12.81 -23.59 3.24
N GLY A 3 11.78 -24.34 3.67
CA GLY A 3 10.92 -23.95 4.80
C GLY A 3 11.62 -23.85 6.16
N ASP A 4 12.65 -24.68 6.41
CA ASP A 4 13.43 -24.62 7.65
C ASP A 4 14.45 -23.46 7.62
N TYR A 5 15.03 -23.15 6.45
CA TYR A 5 15.89 -21.99 6.26
C TYR A 5 15.14 -20.65 6.41
N GLN A 6 13.89 -20.60 5.94
CA GLN A 6 13.04 -19.42 6.08
C GLN A 6 12.62 -19.19 7.55
N LYS A 7 12.33 -20.26 8.31
CA LYS A 7 12.06 -20.15 9.76
C LYS A 7 13.23 -19.59 10.58
N VAL A 8 14.47 -19.78 10.11
CA VAL A 8 15.67 -19.22 10.78
C VAL A 8 15.86 -17.73 10.49
N GLN A 9 15.43 -17.25 9.32
CA GLN A 9 15.60 -15.84 8.91
C GLN A 9 14.35 -14.98 9.13
N SER A 10 13.20 -15.59 9.38
CA SER A 10 11.92 -14.90 9.53
C SER A 10 11.04 -15.57 10.59
N SER A 11 10.35 -14.77 11.41
CA SER A 11 9.49 -15.26 12.49
C SER A 11 8.17 -14.47 12.59
N THR A 12 7.08 -15.19 12.92
CA THR A 12 5.73 -14.65 13.10
C THR A 12 5.19 -15.02 14.48
N PHE A 13 4.78 -14.03 15.28
CA PHE A 13 4.34 -14.24 16.67
C PHE A 13 2.81 -14.38 16.81
N ARG A 14 2.36 -15.42 17.52
CA ARG A 14 0.97 -15.60 18.00
C ARG A 14 0.97 -15.85 19.51
N GLN A 15 -0.11 -15.44 20.17
CA GLN A 15 -0.33 -15.37 21.61
C GLN A 15 -0.05 -16.69 22.36
N ASP A 16 1.20 -16.97 22.71
CA ASP A 16 1.58 -17.90 23.77
C ASP A 16 2.84 -17.41 24.50
N SER A 17 2.79 -17.41 25.83
CA SER A 17 3.58 -16.54 26.72
C SER A 17 5.09 -16.87 26.87
N MET A 18 5.70 -17.61 25.92
CA MET A 18 7.05 -18.17 26.10
C MET A 18 8.06 -17.93 24.95
N GLU A 19 7.76 -17.09 23.95
CA GLU A 19 8.58 -17.01 22.72
C GLU A 19 9.54 -15.79 22.61
N TRP A 20 9.29 -14.67 23.29
CA TRP A 20 10.09 -13.44 23.08
C TRP A 20 11.58 -13.60 23.46
N ALA A 21 11.87 -14.32 24.55
CA ALA A 21 13.23 -14.59 25.00
C ALA A 21 14.00 -15.58 24.08
N VAL A 22 13.28 -16.38 23.28
CA VAL A 22 13.90 -17.25 22.27
C VAL A 22 14.28 -16.43 21.05
N LEU A 23 13.41 -15.51 20.63
CA LEU A 23 13.66 -14.62 19.49
C LEU A 23 14.85 -13.71 19.71
N GLN A 24 15.02 -13.17 20.92
CA GLN A 24 16.16 -12.30 21.25
C GLN A 24 17.53 -12.97 21.05
N ARG A 25 17.59 -14.30 20.94
CA ARG A 25 18.83 -15.05 20.67
C ARG A 25 19.13 -15.22 19.17
N GLN A 26 18.22 -14.79 18.29
CA GLN A 26 18.35 -14.96 16.83
C GLN A 26 19.02 -13.74 16.18
N GLU A 27 20.35 -13.71 16.18
CA GLU A 27 21.14 -12.60 15.61
C GLU A 27 21.03 -12.49 14.08
N LEU A 28 20.66 -13.58 13.41
CA LEU A 28 20.50 -13.67 11.96
C LEU A 28 19.07 -13.37 11.48
N LEU A 29 18.15 -13.04 12.39
CA LEU A 29 16.77 -12.74 12.04
C LEU A 29 16.73 -11.49 11.15
N ARG A 30 16.13 -11.63 9.96
CA ARG A 30 15.98 -10.55 8.97
C ARG A 30 14.56 -10.00 8.92
N THR A 31 13.57 -10.85 9.18
CA THR A 31 12.16 -10.47 9.20
C THR A 31 11.52 -10.80 10.54
N LEU A 32 10.84 -9.84 11.15
CA LEU A 32 10.03 -10.06 12.34
C LEU A 32 8.62 -9.52 12.12
N ILE A 33 7.62 -10.41 12.19
CA ILE A 33 6.21 -10.07 12.02
C ILE A 33 5.45 -10.38 13.32
N ILE A 34 4.76 -9.38 13.85
CA ILE A 34 3.97 -9.48 15.08
C ILE A 34 2.52 -9.10 14.75
N TYR A 35 1.61 -10.06 14.87
CA TYR A 35 0.15 -9.91 14.65
C TYR A 35 -0.63 -10.29 15.91
N SER A 36 -0.27 -9.72 17.06
CA SER A 36 -0.99 -9.99 18.31
C SER A 36 -0.76 -8.91 19.37
N ARG A 37 -1.62 -8.93 20.40
CA ARG A 37 -1.40 -8.18 21.65
C ARG A 37 -0.25 -8.84 22.43
N VAL A 38 0.98 -8.50 22.05
CA VAL A 38 2.16 -8.89 22.84
C VAL A 38 2.24 -7.97 24.05
N ASN A 39 2.22 -8.56 25.24
CA ASN A 39 2.52 -7.84 26.49
C ASN A 39 4.04 -7.73 26.64
N PHE A 40 4.62 -6.70 26.04
CA PHE A 40 6.06 -6.44 26.18
C PHE A 40 6.40 -6.12 27.63
N LYS A 41 7.40 -6.82 28.16
CA LYS A 41 7.97 -6.52 29.48
C LYS A 41 8.80 -5.23 29.39
N PRO A 42 8.94 -4.47 30.48
CA PRO A 42 9.75 -3.24 30.50
C PRO A 42 11.22 -3.43 30.08
N SER A 43 11.77 -4.64 30.22
CA SER A 43 13.12 -5.02 29.81
C SER A 43 13.26 -5.35 28.32
N ASP A 44 12.15 -5.49 27.60
CA ASP A 44 12.17 -5.92 26.21
C ASP A 44 12.69 -4.81 25.30
N LEU A 45 13.68 -5.14 24.47
CA LEU A 45 14.34 -4.22 23.57
C LEU A 45 14.66 -4.91 22.24
N PHE A 46 14.56 -4.17 21.14
CA PHE A 46 14.95 -4.64 19.80
C PHE A 46 16.47 -4.67 19.56
N GLY A 47 17.29 -4.28 20.53
CA GLY A 47 18.73 -4.08 20.36
C GLY A 47 19.52 -5.32 19.94
N HIS A 48 18.96 -6.53 20.11
CA HIS A 48 19.61 -7.80 19.80
C HIS A 48 19.47 -8.22 18.33
N PHE A 49 18.51 -7.67 17.58
CA PHE A 49 18.27 -8.05 16.19
C PHE A 49 19.15 -7.24 15.23
N SER A 50 20.46 -7.49 15.26
CA SER A 50 21.43 -6.73 14.46
C SER A 50 21.17 -6.82 12.96
N SER A 51 20.69 -7.97 12.47
CA SER A 51 20.50 -8.26 11.04
C SER A 51 19.11 -7.91 10.49
N LEU A 52 18.21 -7.35 11.32
CA LEU A 52 16.81 -7.14 10.96
C LEU A 52 16.67 -6.12 9.83
N ARG A 53 15.91 -6.49 8.79
CA ARG A 53 15.56 -5.67 7.62
C ARG A 53 14.09 -5.30 7.61
N VAL A 54 13.21 -6.20 8.04
CA VAL A 54 11.75 -5.99 8.07
C VAL A 54 11.25 -6.15 9.50
N LEU A 55 10.60 -5.10 10.02
CA LEU A 55 9.87 -5.13 11.28
C LEU A 55 8.42 -4.75 11.02
N HIS A 56 7.50 -5.68 11.22
CA HIS A 56 6.08 -5.46 11.07
C HIS A 56 5.36 -5.75 12.37
N ILE A 57 4.70 -4.73 12.94
CA ILE A 57 3.96 -4.86 14.19
C ILE A 57 2.53 -4.37 13.95
N SER A 58 1.56 -5.23 14.23
CA SER A 58 0.14 -4.90 14.15
C SER A 58 -0.61 -5.33 15.41
N PHE A 59 -1.61 -4.55 15.82
CA PHE A 59 -2.48 -4.79 16.98
C PHE A 59 -1.76 -4.89 18.34
N ALA A 60 -0.62 -4.20 18.51
CA ALA A 60 0.19 -4.22 19.73
C ALA A 60 -0.11 -3.04 20.67
N ALA A 61 -0.50 -3.35 21.91
CA ALA A 61 -0.99 -2.36 22.88
C ALA A 61 0.11 -1.63 23.69
N ASP A 62 1.36 -2.12 23.69
CA ASP A 62 2.50 -1.57 24.46
C ASP A 62 3.72 -1.21 23.59
N CYS A 63 3.51 -0.99 22.29
CA CYS A 63 4.58 -0.76 21.33
C CYS A 63 5.37 0.54 21.60
N ASP A 64 4.74 1.59 22.14
CA ASP A 64 5.36 2.90 22.42
C ASP A 64 6.66 2.80 23.24
N ARG A 65 6.75 1.82 24.16
CA ARG A 65 7.95 1.55 24.97
C ARG A 65 9.14 1.10 24.13
N LEU A 66 8.88 0.29 23.10
CA LEU A 66 9.90 -0.29 22.25
C LEU A 66 10.39 0.65 21.17
N VAL A 67 9.64 1.71 20.86
CA VAL A 67 9.95 2.63 19.76
C VAL A 67 11.34 3.24 19.90
N SER A 68 11.76 3.57 21.12
CA SER A 68 13.11 4.09 21.38
C SER A 68 14.21 3.11 20.93
N SER A 69 13.98 1.81 21.10
CA SER A 69 14.93 0.75 20.77
C SER A 69 14.99 0.42 19.27
N ILE A 70 13.95 0.75 18.49
CA ILE A 70 13.93 0.59 17.02
C ILE A 70 15.12 1.33 16.39
N SER A 71 15.53 2.48 16.95
CA SER A 71 16.70 3.23 16.48
C SER A 71 18.04 2.49 16.55
N LYS A 72 18.09 1.34 17.23
CA LYS A 72 19.27 0.46 17.29
C LYS A 72 19.37 -0.49 16.09
N LEU A 73 18.28 -0.68 15.33
CA LEU A 73 18.21 -1.61 14.19
C LEU A 73 18.87 -0.99 12.96
N LYS A 74 20.20 -1.13 12.85
CA LYS A 74 21.01 -0.45 11.84
C LYS A 74 20.74 -0.92 10.40
N HIS A 75 20.27 -2.15 10.22
CA HIS A 75 19.99 -2.74 8.90
C HIS A 75 18.52 -2.68 8.49
N LEU A 76 17.66 -2.03 9.29
CA LEU A 76 16.23 -1.94 9.03
C LEU A 76 15.97 -1.18 7.73
N ARG A 77 15.12 -1.75 6.89
CA ARG A 77 14.68 -1.24 5.58
C ARG A 77 13.18 -0.97 5.55
N TYR A 78 12.41 -1.75 6.29
CA TYR A 78 10.96 -1.57 6.43
C TYR A 78 10.53 -1.57 7.88
N LEU A 79 9.79 -0.53 8.26
CA LEU A 79 9.10 -0.40 9.53
C LEU A 79 7.60 -0.27 9.27
N TYR A 80 6.83 -1.27 9.70
CA TYR A 80 5.37 -1.22 9.71
C TYR A 80 4.84 -1.22 11.14
N LEU A 81 3.96 -0.26 11.45
CA LEU A 81 3.28 -0.09 12.73
C LEU A 81 1.78 0.13 12.47
N GLY A 82 0.96 -0.91 12.58
CA GLY A 82 -0.49 -0.86 12.32
C GLY A 82 -1.32 -1.02 13.59
N VAL A 83 -2.34 -0.18 13.80
CA VAL A 83 -3.29 -0.29 14.92
C VAL A 83 -2.55 -0.43 16.28
N THR A 84 -1.54 0.42 16.49
CA THR A 84 -0.72 0.40 17.71
C THR A 84 -0.94 1.64 18.58
N ASN A 85 -0.45 1.60 19.82
CA ASN A 85 -0.51 2.73 20.75
C ASN A 85 0.63 3.76 20.58
N VAL A 86 1.43 3.67 19.51
CA VAL A 86 2.62 4.52 19.31
C VAL A 86 2.24 5.99 19.23
N SER A 87 2.87 6.80 20.08
CA SER A 87 2.62 8.25 20.19
C SER A 87 3.61 9.09 19.40
N LYS A 88 4.82 8.55 19.16
CA LYS A 88 5.92 9.19 18.44
C LYS A 88 6.86 8.14 17.87
N LEU A 89 7.51 8.45 16.76
CA LEU A 89 8.66 7.70 16.25
C LEU A 89 9.95 8.06 17.01
N PRO A 90 11.04 7.27 16.91
CA PRO A 90 12.26 7.58 17.64
C PRO A 90 12.90 8.86 17.08
N VAL A 91 13.33 9.77 17.96
CA VAL A 91 13.97 11.05 17.57
C VAL A 91 15.25 10.81 16.74
N ASN A 92 15.88 9.65 16.89
CA ASN A 92 17.07 9.25 16.13
C ASN A 92 16.75 8.38 14.90
N ILE A 93 15.54 8.47 14.33
CA ILE A 93 15.13 7.66 13.17
C ILE A 93 16.13 7.77 11.99
N HIS A 94 16.71 8.95 11.81
CA HIS A 94 17.71 9.24 10.77
C HIS A 94 18.99 8.39 10.85
N LYS A 95 19.28 7.73 11.99
CA LYS A 95 20.43 6.83 12.12
C LYS A 95 20.24 5.53 11.34
N MET A 96 19.00 5.15 11.03
CA MET A 96 18.67 3.98 10.22
C MET A 96 18.81 4.32 8.73
N LYS A 97 20.06 4.41 8.27
CA LYS A 97 20.41 4.90 6.93
C LYS A 97 19.85 4.07 5.78
N PHE A 98 19.48 2.81 6.03
CA PHE A 98 18.93 1.91 5.02
C PHE A 98 17.40 1.88 5.00
N LEU A 99 16.72 2.67 5.83
CA LEU A 99 15.27 2.68 5.90
C LEU A 99 14.68 3.23 4.59
N GLN A 100 13.82 2.42 3.96
CA GLN A 100 13.21 2.68 2.66
C GLN A 100 11.68 2.82 2.76
N TYR A 101 11.05 2.10 3.68
CA TYR A 101 9.60 2.07 3.83
C TYR A 101 9.22 2.31 5.29
N ILE A 102 8.30 3.24 5.52
CA ILE A 102 7.71 3.51 6.84
C ILE A 102 6.20 3.55 6.66
N ASP A 103 5.52 2.57 7.25
CA ASP A 103 4.06 2.49 7.23
C ASP A 103 3.55 2.56 8.67
N ILE A 104 2.71 3.54 8.97
CA ILE A 104 2.15 3.81 10.28
C ILE A 104 0.64 3.96 10.14
N ILE A 105 -0.04 2.84 10.21
CA ILE A 105 -1.45 2.72 9.85
C ILE A 105 -2.30 2.75 11.11
N ASP A 106 -3.38 3.55 11.11
CA ASP A 106 -4.37 3.60 12.20
C ASP A 106 -3.78 3.85 13.61
N CYS A 107 -2.67 4.59 13.70
CA CYS A 107 -2.02 4.90 14.97
C CYS A 107 -2.59 6.20 15.57
N GLN A 108 -3.71 6.06 16.29
CA GLN A 108 -4.51 7.18 16.78
C GLN A 108 -3.80 8.13 17.77
N LYS A 109 -2.68 7.71 18.40
CA LYS A 109 -1.92 8.55 19.33
C LYS A 109 -0.79 9.35 18.68
N LEU A 110 -0.45 9.05 17.42
CA LEU A 110 0.63 9.72 16.70
C LEU A 110 0.23 11.17 16.36
N ARG A 111 1.01 12.15 16.85
CA ARG A 111 0.72 13.58 16.61
C ARG A 111 1.65 14.24 15.61
N HIS A 112 2.92 13.85 15.59
CA HIS A 112 3.97 14.45 14.77
C HIS A 112 4.98 13.39 14.36
N LEU A 113 5.53 13.54 13.15
CA LEU A 113 6.76 12.84 12.78
C LEU A 113 7.98 13.62 13.32
N PRO A 114 9.07 12.96 13.72
CA PRO A 114 10.25 13.63 14.22
C PRO A 114 10.89 14.50 13.14
N LEU A 115 11.40 15.68 13.49
CA LEU A 115 12.04 16.60 12.53
C LEU A 115 13.19 15.96 11.76
N THR A 116 13.84 14.96 12.33
CA THR A 116 14.94 14.24 11.66
C THR A 116 14.50 13.30 10.54
N THR A 117 13.19 13.04 10.35
CA THR A 117 12.67 12.20 9.25
C THR A 117 13.11 12.74 7.89
N ILE A 118 13.26 14.06 7.75
CA ILE A 118 13.75 14.70 6.52
C ILE A 118 15.18 14.31 6.11
N LYS A 119 15.93 13.64 7.00
CA LYS A 119 17.30 13.15 6.74
C LYS A 119 17.34 11.73 6.17
N LEU A 120 16.19 11.07 6.00
CA LEU A 120 16.08 9.72 5.44
C LEU A 120 16.09 9.76 3.90
N MET A 121 17.23 10.13 3.31
CA MET A 121 17.33 10.39 1.86
C MET A 121 17.01 9.17 0.96
N HIS A 122 17.03 7.96 1.51
CA HIS A 122 16.69 6.72 0.80
C HIS A 122 15.23 6.28 0.99
N LEU A 123 14.41 7.06 1.70
CA LEU A 123 13.00 6.76 1.92
C LEU A 123 12.23 6.81 0.59
N ARG A 124 11.44 5.76 0.34
CA ARG A 124 10.64 5.53 -0.87
C ARG A 124 9.15 5.49 -0.57
N SER A 125 8.75 4.98 0.58
CA SER A 125 7.37 5.01 1.06
C SER A 125 7.26 5.63 2.45
N LEU A 126 6.30 6.53 2.59
CA LEU A 126 5.80 7.00 3.87
C LEU A 126 4.28 6.91 3.84
N ASP A 127 3.73 5.93 4.53
CA ASP A 127 2.29 5.80 4.74
C ASP A 127 1.96 6.11 6.20
N ILE A 128 1.07 7.07 6.41
CA ILE A 128 0.55 7.47 7.73
C ILE A 128 -1.00 7.45 7.76
N THR A 129 -1.61 6.67 6.85
CA THR A 129 -3.06 6.57 6.67
C THR A 129 -3.78 6.13 7.95
N GLY A 130 -4.98 6.66 8.17
CA GLY A 130 -5.82 6.33 9.34
C GLY A 130 -5.36 6.95 10.67
N SER A 131 -4.17 7.56 10.72
CA SER A 131 -3.65 8.25 11.91
C SER A 131 -4.25 9.66 12.06
N VAL A 132 -5.55 9.77 12.35
CA VAL A 132 -6.34 11.02 12.27
C VAL A 132 -5.83 12.20 13.11
N ASN A 133 -5.01 11.93 14.14
CA ASN A 133 -4.48 12.94 15.05
C ASN A 133 -3.12 13.53 14.61
N ILE A 134 -2.57 13.08 13.48
CA ILE A 134 -1.33 13.65 12.95
C ILE A 134 -1.58 15.09 12.48
N ARG A 135 -0.93 16.05 13.14
CA ARG A 135 -1.22 17.48 12.93
C ARG A 135 -0.40 18.08 11.80
N ALA A 136 0.86 17.68 11.69
CA ALA A 136 1.79 18.21 10.69
C ALA A 136 2.92 17.22 10.43
N VAL A 137 3.43 17.25 9.20
CA VAL A 137 4.70 16.64 8.81
C VAL A 137 5.82 17.70 8.87
N PRO A 138 7.08 17.31 9.13
CA PRO A 138 8.19 18.26 9.21
C PRO A 138 8.39 19.04 7.91
N LYS A 139 8.62 20.35 8.04
CA LYS A 139 9.13 21.21 6.96
C LYS A 139 10.45 20.67 6.41
N GLY A 140 10.59 20.66 5.09
CA GLY A 140 11.71 20.03 4.38
C GLY A 140 11.44 18.58 3.93
N ILE A 141 10.23 18.04 4.15
CA ILE A 141 9.87 16.71 3.62
C ILE A 141 9.96 16.66 2.09
N GLY A 142 9.82 17.80 1.40
CA GLY A 142 10.05 17.92 -0.04
C GLY A 142 11.47 17.60 -0.49
N GLY A 143 12.44 17.59 0.44
CA GLY A 143 13.83 17.17 0.18
C GLY A 143 14.01 15.65 0.02
N LEU A 144 13.00 14.84 0.34
CA LEU A 144 13.02 13.38 0.15
C LEU A 144 12.69 13.01 -1.30
N THR A 145 13.55 13.39 -2.23
CA THR A 145 13.30 13.28 -3.69
C THR A 145 13.16 11.84 -4.20
N ASN A 146 13.55 10.83 -3.41
CA ASN A 146 13.35 9.41 -3.72
C ASN A 146 11.96 8.87 -3.35
N LEU A 147 11.13 9.68 -2.68
CA LEU A 147 9.80 9.27 -2.22
C LEU A 147 8.86 9.01 -3.41
N ARG A 148 8.28 7.81 -3.45
CA ARG A 148 7.37 7.29 -4.48
C ARG A 148 5.94 7.18 -3.98
N ILE A 149 5.79 6.81 -2.71
CA ILE A 149 4.49 6.62 -2.07
C ILE A 149 4.44 7.55 -0.88
N PHE A 150 3.46 8.45 -0.87
CA PHE A 150 3.16 9.27 0.29
C PHE A 150 1.66 9.23 0.56
N GLN A 151 1.27 8.37 1.49
CA GLN A 151 -0.13 8.22 1.89
C GLN A 151 -0.34 8.82 3.28
N GLY A 152 -1.48 9.47 3.48
CA GLY A 152 -1.85 10.08 4.74
C GLY A 152 -1.34 11.52 4.93
N PHE A 153 -0.95 12.23 3.86
CA PHE A 153 -0.37 13.57 3.96
C PHE A 153 -1.34 14.56 4.65
N PRO A 154 -1.02 15.08 5.87
CA PRO A 154 -1.88 16.04 6.53
C PRO A 154 -1.65 17.44 5.96
N VAL A 155 -2.70 18.02 5.42
CA VAL A 155 -2.73 19.43 5.06
C VAL A 155 -2.76 20.25 6.34
N HIS A 156 -1.74 21.07 6.52
CA HIS A 156 -1.61 22.01 7.62
C HIS A 156 -1.27 23.38 7.06
N VAL A 157 -1.84 24.41 7.69
CA VAL A 157 -1.60 25.81 7.39
C VAL A 157 -1.07 26.42 8.68
N ASP A 158 0.21 26.79 8.68
CA ASP A 158 0.81 27.46 9.83
C ASP A 158 0.26 28.90 9.89
N MET A 159 -0.46 29.22 10.96
CA MET A 159 -1.11 30.53 11.15
C MET A 159 -0.25 31.51 11.95
N ASP A 160 0.88 31.07 12.51
CA ASP A 160 1.68 31.90 13.41
C ASP A 160 2.83 32.61 12.66
N ALA A 161 2.58 33.91 12.38
CA ALA A 161 3.52 34.99 12.04
C ALA A 161 4.25 34.99 10.67
N GLY A 162 3.81 35.91 9.80
CA GLY A 162 4.65 36.64 8.82
C GLY A 162 5.09 35.91 7.55
N ASN A 163 5.06 34.58 7.53
CA ASN A 163 5.31 33.78 6.33
C ASN A 163 4.41 32.53 6.37
N ALA A 164 3.16 32.67 5.90
CA ALA A 164 2.21 31.57 5.83
C ALA A 164 2.75 30.47 4.90
N TRP A 165 3.33 29.41 5.48
CA TRP A 165 3.78 28.24 4.75
C TRP A 165 2.69 27.17 4.84
N CYS A 166 2.17 26.76 3.68
CA CYS A 166 1.27 25.61 3.59
C CYS A 166 2.10 24.34 3.42
N SER A 167 1.75 23.26 4.14
CA SER A 167 2.43 21.97 3.98
C SER A 167 2.37 21.47 2.53
N LEU A 168 1.31 21.81 1.78
CA LEU A 168 1.15 21.46 0.37
C LEU A 168 2.33 21.92 -0.51
N GLN A 169 3.01 23.01 -0.18
CA GLN A 169 4.18 23.49 -0.94
C GLN A 169 5.34 22.49 -0.91
N GLU A 170 5.49 21.70 0.15
CA GLU A 170 6.53 20.67 0.24
C GLU A 170 6.36 19.59 -0.84
N LEU A 171 5.12 19.34 -1.27
CA LEU A 171 4.85 18.35 -2.30
C LEU A 171 5.42 18.77 -3.66
N ALA A 172 5.62 20.06 -3.92
CA ALA A 172 6.11 20.54 -5.23
C ALA A 172 7.43 19.87 -5.65
N HIS A 173 8.33 19.66 -4.69
CA HIS A 173 9.66 19.11 -4.94
C HIS A 173 9.68 17.58 -5.07
N LEU A 174 8.59 16.90 -4.70
CA LEU A 174 8.45 15.45 -4.79
C LEU A 174 7.97 15.05 -6.20
N SER A 175 8.84 15.17 -7.21
CA SER A 175 8.53 14.91 -8.63
C SER A 175 8.38 13.42 -8.97
N GLN A 176 8.91 12.56 -8.10
CA GLN A 176 9.01 11.12 -8.26
C GLN A 176 7.83 10.34 -7.66
N LEU A 177 6.84 11.05 -7.08
CA LEU A 177 5.65 10.45 -6.49
C LEU A 177 4.78 9.74 -7.52
N ARG A 178 4.28 8.57 -7.10
CA ARG A 178 3.41 7.66 -7.85
C ARG A 178 2.06 7.51 -7.18
N LYS A 179 2.05 7.37 -5.85
CA LYS A 179 0.85 7.32 -5.03
C LYS A 179 0.84 8.46 -4.02
N LEU A 180 -0.24 9.23 -3.98
CA LEU A 180 -0.41 10.33 -3.04
C LEU A 180 -1.82 10.29 -2.44
N THR A 181 -1.93 10.27 -1.12
CA THR A 181 -3.21 10.55 -0.45
C THR A 181 -3.09 11.74 0.49
N LYS A 182 -4.08 12.63 0.46
CA LYS A 182 -4.11 13.88 1.25
C LYS A 182 -5.31 13.89 2.17
N TYR A 183 -5.09 14.35 3.40
CA TYR A 183 -6.12 14.57 4.41
C TYR A 183 -6.13 16.02 4.85
N GLY A 184 -7.29 16.51 5.26
CA GLY A 184 -7.38 17.84 5.85
C GLY A 184 -7.57 18.97 4.83
N LEU A 185 -8.07 18.66 3.63
CA LEU A 185 -8.30 19.66 2.58
C LEU A 185 -9.27 20.77 3.03
N GLU A 186 -10.13 20.50 4.02
CA GLU A 186 -11.02 21.48 4.64
C GLU A 186 -10.31 22.65 5.33
N LYS A 187 -9.01 22.49 5.63
CA LYS A 187 -8.18 23.54 6.26
C LYS A 187 -7.60 24.52 5.24
N VAL A 188 -7.74 24.25 3.94
CA VAL A 188 -7.24 25.14 2.90
C VAL A 188 -8.21 26.29 2.71
N SER A 189 -7.79 27.50 3.06
CA SER A 189 -8.63 28.70 3.00
C SER A 189 -8.59 29.41 1.64
N ALA A 190 -7.63 29.08 0.77
CA ALA A 190 -7.47 29.73 -0.53
C ALA A 190 -6.88 28.80 -1.59
N SER A 191 -7.36 28.95 -2.83
CA SER A 191 -7.00 28.09 -3.97
C SER A 191 -5.53 28.14 -4.37
N TRP A 192 -4.86 29.28 -4.23
CA TRP A 192 -3.42 29.43 -4.52
C TRP A 192 -2.54 28.54 -3.62
N MET A 193 -3.01 28.18 -2.42
CA MET A 193 -2.28 27.29 -1.52
C MET A 193 -2.26 25.86 -2.06
N ALA A 194 -3.34 25.45 -2.72
CA ALA A 194 -3.43 24.16 -3.40
C ALA A 194 -2.57 24.13 -4.68
N GLU A 195 -2.52 25.25 -5.40
CA GLU A 195 -1.68 25.43 -6.60
C GLU A 195 -0.18 25.21 -6.29
N LYS A 196 0.27 25.58 -5.09
CA LYS A 196 1.64 25.31 -4.62
C LYS A 196 2.03 23.84 -4.54
N ALA A 197 1.09 22.90 -4.51
CA ALA A 197 1.41 21.46 -4.52
C ALA A 197 1.84 20.95 -5.90
N THR A 198 1.58 21.73 -6.96
CA THR A 198 1.94 21.44 -8.36
C THR A 198 1.60 20.02 -8.81
N ILE A 199 0.44 19.49 -8.40
CA ILE A 199 0.02 18.09 -8.63
C ILE A 199 0.01 17.75 -10.13
N SER A 200 -0.46 18.67 -10.96
CA SER A 200 -0.50 18.54 -12.42
C SER A 200 0.87 18.29 -13.06
N THR A 201 1.96 18.72 -12.42
CA THR A 201 3.33 18.56 -12.93
C THR A 201 3.96 17.21 -12.62
N LYS A 202 3.27 16.35 -11.85
CA LYS A 202 3.79 15.05 -11.41
C LYS A 202 3.61 13.98 -12.49
N GLY A 203 4.59 13.88 -13.39
CA GLY A 203 4.55 12.96 -14.54
C GLY A 203 4.60 11.45 -14.22
N HIS A 204 4.69 11.05 -12.95
CA HIS A 204 4.70 9.65 -12.53
C HIS A 204 3.54 9.28 -11.59
N LEU A 205 2.65 10.23 -11.27
CA LEU A 205 1.57 10.04 -10.31
C LEU A 205 0.42 9.25 -10.95
N ASN A 206 0.25 7.99 -10.54
CA ASN A 206 -0.80 7.10 -11.04
C ASN A 206 -1.98 6.93 -10.07
N TYR A 207 -1.81 7.28 -8.79
CA TYR A 207 -2.85 7.19 -7.77
C TYR A 207 -2.92 8.47 -6.95
N LEU A 208 -4.10 9.09 -6.90
CA LEU A 208 -4.38 10.27 -6.12
C LEU A 208 -5.67 10.09 -5.34
N ASP A 209 -5.61 10.25 -4.03
CA ASP A 209 -6.80 10.26 -3.18
C ASP A 209 -6.88 11.57 -2.37
N LEU A 210 -8.03 12.22 -2.45
CA LEU A 210 -8.28 13.53 -1.85
C LEU A 210 -9.37 13.38 -0.78
N TYR A 211 -8.96 13.38 0.48
CA TYR A 211 -9.86 13.29 1.62
C TYR A 211 -10.17 14.69 2.18
N TYR A 212 -11.46 15.00 2.20
CA TYR A 212 -12.01 16.21 2.81
C TYR A 212 -12.86 15.82 4.01
N ASN A 213 -12.59 16.31 5.21
CA ASN A 213 -13.42 15.92 6.35
C ASN A 213 -14.65 16.83 6.49
N SER A 214 -15.82 16.37 6.03
CA SER A 214 -17.08 17.12 6.17
C SER A 214 -17.71 17.07 7.58
N THR A 215 -17.16 16.33 8.55
CA THR A 215 -17.77 16.07 9.88
C THR A 215 -17.83 17.27 10.84
N ALA A 216 -17.86 18.50 10.34
CA ALA A 216 -18.34 19.66 11.08
C ALA A 216 -19.86 19.60 11.38
N GLU A 217 -20.47 18.41 11.42
CA GLU A 217 -21.92 18.22 11.56
C GLU A 217 -22.42 18.09 13.01
N HIS A 218 -21.56 18.08 14.05
CA HIS A 218 -22.06 17.83 15.42
C HIS A 218 -21.59 18.76 16.55
N THR A 219 -20.82 19.84 16.29
CA THR A 219 -20.42 20.78 17.37
C THR A 219 -20.59 22.26 17.09
N ALA A 220 -20.99 22.66 15.87
CA ALA A 220 -21.35 24.03 15.57
C ALA A 220 -22.88 24.14 15.45
N GLY A 221 -23.46 25.17 16.06
CA GLY A 221 -24.88 25.51 15.90
C GLY A 221 -25.28 25.77 14.44
N PRO A 222 -26.53 26.19 14.17
CA PRO A 222 -27.00 26.45 12.81
C PRO A 222 -26.05 27.43 12.10
N ARG A 223 -25.29 26.89 11.16
CA ARG A 223 -24.31 27.65 10.38
C ARG A 223 -25.07 28.56 9.43
N GLY A 224 -24.71 29.83 9.35
CA GLY A 224 -25.39 30.76 8.45
C GLY A 224 -25.23 30.33 6.99
N GLU A 225 -26.28 30.44 6.18
CA GLU A 225 -26.27 30.08 4.75
C GLU A 225 -25.11 30.72 3.97
N ALA A 226 -24.73 31.95 4.34
CA ALA A 226 -23.60 32.67 3.76
C ALA A 226 -22.24 31.99 4.03
N GLU A 227 -22.01 31.47 5.23
CA GLU A 227 -20.76 30.76 5.57
C GLU A 227 -20.66 29.43 4.81
N GLN A 228 -21.78 28.73 4.65
CA GLN A 228 -21.84 27.50 3.88
C GLN A 228 -21.57 27.77 2.40
N GLN A 229 -22.19 28.79 1.81
CA GLN A 229 -21.94 29.18 0.42
C GLN A 229 -20.48 29.57 0.17
N GLN A 230 -19.86 30.29 1.11
CA GLN A 230 -18.45 30.66 1.03
C GLN A 230 -17.55 29.42 1.08
N GLN A 231 -17.78 28.49 2.00
CA GLN A 231 -16.97 27.27 2.12
C GLN A 231 -17.10 26.37 0.88
N GLN A 232 -18.28 26.31 0.28
CA GLN A 232 -18.50 25.62 -1.00
C GLN A 232 -17.70 26.27 -2.14
N SER A 233 -17.68 27.60 -2.22
CA SER A 233 -16.89 28.32 -3.24
C SER A 233 -15.39 28.06 -3.09
N VAL A 234 -14.87 28.17 -1.86
CA VAL A 234 -13.44 27.90 -1.59
C VAL A 234 -13.07 26.46 -1.96
N MET A 235 -13.93 25.51 -1.63
CA MET A 235 -13.75 24.10 -1.97
C MET A 235 -13.65 23.87 -3.48
N GLU A 236 -14.60 24.44 -4.25
CA GLU A 236 -14.61 24.37 -5.71
C GLU A 236 -13.31 24.93 -6.31
N GLU A 237 -12.86 26.10 -5.86
CA GLU A 237 -11.63 26.72 -6.34
C GLU A 237 -10.37 25.91 -5.96
N VAL A 238 -10.33 25.34 -4.75
CA VAL A 238 -9.23 24.50 -4.29
C VAL A 238 -9.13 23.23 -5.15
N PHE A 239 -10.25 22.53 -5.38
CA PHE A 239 -10.27 21.32 -6.19
C PHE A 239 -9.97 21.61 -7.67
N GLU A 240 -10.36 22.78 -8.19
CA GLU A 240 -9.97 23.21 -9.54
C GLU A 240 -8.45 23.34 -9.67
N LYS A 241 -7.77 23.85 -8.63
CA LYS A 241 -6.30 23.98 -8.59
C LYS A 241 -5.56 22.67 -8.28
N LEU A 242 -6.26 21.63 -7.86
CA LEU A 242 -5.72 20.28 -7.65
C LEU A 242 -5.84 19.39 -8.89
N TYR A 243 -5.92 19.99 -10.08
CA TYR A 243 -5.98 19.28 -11.36
C TYR A 243 -4.96 18.13 -11.44
N PRO A 244 -5.42 16.88 -11.65
CA PRO A 244 -4.56 15.71 -11.71
C PRO A 244 -3.71 15.67 -12.99
N PRO A 245 -2.54 15.02 -12.98
CA PRO A 245 -1.75 14.82 -14.19
C PRO A 245 -2.42 13.82 -15.13
N THR A 246 -2.07 13.87 -16.42
CA THR A 246 -2.64 13.00 -17.47
C THR A 246 -2.27 11.53 -17.35
N CYS A 247 -1.24 11.20 -16.58
CA CYS A 247 -0.80 9.82 -16.30
C CYS A 247 -1.53 9.17 -15.11
N LEU A 248 -2.51 9.86 -14.52
CA LEU A 248 -3.24 9.35 -13.38
C LEU A 248 -4.18 8.21 -13.81
N GLU A 249 -4.03 7.06 -13.17
CA GLU A 249 -4.87 5.89 -13.44
C GLU A 249 -6.05 5.82 -12.47
N ASN A 250 -5.83 6.20 -11.20
CA ASN A 250 -6.79 6.09 -10.13
C ASN A 250 -6.97 7.43 -9.42
N LEU A 251 -8.20 7.92 -9.38
CA LEU A 251 -8.59 9.10 -8.63
C LEU A 251 -9.68 8.76 -7.60
N GLY A 252 -9.41 9.09 -6.34
CA GLY A 252 -10.35 9.05 -5.23
C GLY A 252 -10.66 10.46 -4.72
N ILE A 253 -11.94 10.73 -4.45
CA ILE A 253 -12.38 11.89 -3.67
C ILE A 253 -13.28 11.34 -2.56
N GLN A 254 -12.93 11.63 -1.31
CA GLN A 254 -13.52 11.00 -0.13
C GLN A 254 -13.87 12.03 0.96
N GLY A 255 -14.76 11.63 1.88
CA GLY A 255 -15.09 12.38 3.09
C GLY A 255 -16.17 13.46 2.94
N GLY A 256 -16.88 13.47 1.81
CA GLY A 256 -18.04 14.32 1.55
C GLY A 256 -17.66 15.61 0.84
N TYR A 257 -17.68 15.57 -0.50
CA TYR A 257 -17.50 16.78 -1.31
C TYR A 257 -18.73 17.68 -1.17
N ILE A 258 -18.52 18.90 -0.66
CA ILE A 258 -19.61 19.84 -0.38
C ILE A 258 -19.87 20.85 -1.50
N GLY A 259 -19.03 20.87 -2.55
CA GLY A 259 -19.18 21.82 -3.65
C GLY A 259 -20.50 21.62 -4.42
N ARG A 260 -21.06 22.72 -4.93
CA ARG A 260 -22.30 22.70 -5.74
C ARG A 260 -22.04 22.21 -7.15
N ARG A 261 -20.80 22.33 -7.63
CA ARG A 261 -20.37 21.92 -8.97
C ARG A 261 -19.10 21.11 -8.89
N LEU A 262 -18.98 20.08 -9.71
CA LEU A 262 -17.71 19.37 -9.87
C LEU A 262 -16.68 20.29 -10.57
N PRO A 263 -15.38 20.11 -10.28
CA PRO A 263 -14.30 20.79 -11.01
C PRO A 263 -14.40 20.60 -12.52
N LYS A 264 -13.97 21.60 -13.31
CA LYS A 264 -14.16 21.61 -14.78
C LYS A 264 -13.48 20.41 -15.42
N TRP A 265 -12.31 20.05 -14.93
CA TRP A 265 -11.54 18.91 -15.40
C TRP A 265 -12.20 17.55 -15.16
N MET A 266 -13.20 17.45 -14.26
CA MET A 266 -14.04 16.26 -14.09
C MET A 266 -15.24 16.26 -15.02
N SER A 267 -15.71 17.44 -15.44
CA SER A 267 -16.86 17.61 -16.33
C SER A 267 -16.50 17.61 -17.82
N ALA A 268 -15.22 17.59 -18.17
CA ALA A 268 -14.74 17.57 -19.55
C ALA A 268 -14.93 16.18 -20.18
N PRO A 269 -15.26 16.07 -21.49
CA PRO A 269 -15.43 14.78 -22.15
C PRO A 269 -14.18 13.90 -22.02
N ALA A 270 -14.39 12.61 -21.74
CA ALA A 270 -13.37 11.59 -21.46
C ALA A 270 -12.27 11.43 -22.53
N SER A 271 -12.47 11.97 -23.73
CA SER A 271 -11.44 12.05 -24.78
C SER A 271 -10.30 13.03 -24.47
N SER A 272 -10.41 13.85 -23.42
CA SER A 272 -9.37 14.80 -23.00
C SER A 272 -8.60 14.42 -21.72
N ALA A 273 -9.07 13.44 -20.96
CA ALA A 273 -8.46 13.04 -19.70
C ALA A 273 -8.39 11.50 -19.59
N GLY A 274 -7.21 10.94 -19.83
CA GLY A 274 -6.95 9.50 -19.95
C GLY A 274 -7.00 8.72 -18.63
N PHE A 275 -8.05 8.86 -17.83
CA PHE A 275 -8.20 8.11 -16.58
C PHE A 275 -8.66 6.67 -16.86
N ASN A 276 -7.92 5.69 -16.36
CA ASN A 276 -8.29 4.27 -16.47
C ASN A 276 -9.31 3.83 -15.40
N SER A 277 -9.44 4.56 -14.28
CA SER A 277 -10.40 4.29 -13.21
C SER A 277 -10.70 5.55 -12.39
N LEU A 278 -11.97 5.95 -12.31
CA LEU A 278 -12.45 7.04 -11.46
C LEU A 278 -13.32 6.45 -10.34
N PHE A 279 -12.91 6.60 -9.08
CA PHE A 279 -13.69 6.15 -7.93
C PHE A 279 -14.24 7.38 -7.19
N LEU A 280 -15.54 7.64 -7.37
CA LEU A 280 -16.29 8.63 -6.61
C LEU A 280 -16.96 7.93 -5.42
N PHE A 281 -16.55 8.24 -4.19
CA PHE A 281 -17.22 7.75 -2.98
C PHE A 281 -17.76 8.91 -2.13
N SER A 282 -19.07 8.84 -1.86
CA SER A 282 -19.91 9.76 -1.07
C SER A 282 -19.87 11.24 -1.47
N LEU A 283 -20.70 11.59 -2.45
CA LEU A 283 -21.21 12.94 -2.65
C LEU A 283 -22.51 13.07 -1.83
N SER A 284 -22.44 13.53 -0.59
CA SER A 284 -23.65 13.96 0.14
C SER A 284 -24.08 15.33 -0.40
N PHE A 285 -24.87 15.34 -1.48
CA PHE A 285 -25.54 16.57 -1.91
C PHE A 285 -26.59 16.94 -0.86
N VAL A 286 -26.49 18.15 -0.32
CA VAL A 286 -27.47 18.72 0.64
C VAL A 286 -28.84 19.01 -0.03
N SER A 287 -29.01 18.73 -1.33
CA SER A 287 -30.30 18.89 -2.01
C SER A 287 -31.14 17.61 -2.02
N GLY A 288 -31.76 17.28 -0.88
CA GLY A 288 -33.13 16.76 -0.77
C GLY A 288 -33.63 15.56 -1.60
N ARG A 289 -32.81 14.77 -2.31
CA ARG A 289 -33.23 13.50 -2.93
C ARG A 289 -32.10 12.46 -2.90
N PRO A 290 -32.35 11.23 -2.40
CA PRO A 290 -31.37 10.16 -2.45
C PRO A 290 -31.41 9.51 -3.85
N SER A 291 -30.40 9.74 -4.69
CA SER A 291 -30.20 8.92 -5.89
C SER A 291 -29.02 7.97 -5.65
N HIS A 292 -29.37 6.72 -5.32
CA HIS A 292 -28.48 5.57 -5.37
C HIS A 292 -28.27 5.17 -6.84
N ASP A 293 -27.43 5.89 -7.59
CA ASP A 293 -27.02 5.45 -8.92
C ASP A 293 -25.50 5.48 -9.03
N THR A 294 -24.88 4.35 -8.66
CA THR A 294 -23.48 4.05 -8.94
C THR A 294 -23.42 3.35 -10.31
N CYS A 295 -23.02 4.07 -11.35
CA CYS A 295 -22.66 3.47 -12.64
C CYS A 295 -21.23 2.94 -12.58
N VAL A 296 -21.06 1.63 -12.63
CA VAL A 296 -19.77 0.97 -12.90
C VAL A 296 -19.85 0.37 -14.31
N LEU A 297 -19.03 0.86 -15.23
CA LEU A 297 -18.89 0.31 -16.57
C LEU A 297 -17.77 -0.75 -16.54
N HIS A 298 -18.10 -2.01 -16.81
CA HIS A 298 -17.14 -3.09 -17.03
C HIS A 298 -17.42 -3.73 -18.39
N VAL A 299 -16.43 -3.70 -19.30
CA VAL A 299 -16.45 -4.46 -20.56
C VAL A 299 -15.13 -5.20 -20.68
N VAL A 300 -15.17 -6.54 -20.68
CA VAL A 300 -14.31 -7.38 -21.52
C VAL A 300 -15.07 -8.69 -21.79
N GLY A 301 -15.31 -9.00 -23.06
CA GLY A 301 -15.76 -10.31 -23.53
C GLY A 301 -14.65 -10.97 -24.35
N ILE A 302 -14.53 -12.30 -24.26
CA ILE A 302 -13.85 -13.15 -25.25
C ILE A 302 -14.61 -14.49 -25.30
N ASP A 303 -15.16 -14.84 -26.47
CA ASP A 303 -15.99 -16.03 -26.72
C ASP A 303 -15.22 -17.18 -27.44
N GLU A 304 -13.89 -17.18 -27.41
CA GLU A 304 -13.06 -18.14 -28.18
C GLU A 304 -12.45 -19.31 -27.37
N LEU A 305 -12.72 -19.44 -26.07
CA LEU A 305 -12.05 -20.44 -25.20
C LEU A 305 -12.90 -21.64 -24.75
N LYS A 306 -14.10 -21.83 -25.32
CA LYS A 306 -15.08 -22.83 -24.86
C LYS A 306 -14.59 -24.29 -24.98
N HIS A 307 -13.84 -24.62 -26.03
CA HIS A 307 -13.34 -25.98 -26.26
C HIS A 307 -12.16 -26.32 -25.33
N THR A 308 -11.20 -25.41 -25.18
CA THR A 308 -10.04 -25.55 -24.28
C THR A 308 -10.46 -25.61 -22.81
N GLY A 309 -11.45 -24.79 -22.41
CA GLY A 309 -12.02 -24.83 -21.05
C GLY A 309 -12.62 -26.19 -20.69
N MET A 310 -13.31 -26.85 -21.65
CA MET A 310 -13.89 -28.19 -21.45
C MET A 310 -12.84 -29.30 -21.31
N GLU A 311 -11.69 -29.22 -22.00
CA GLU A 311 -10.59 -30.16 -21.81
C GLU A 311 -9.89 -29.98 -20.45
N ILE A 312 -9.72 -28.73 -20.00
CA ILE A 312 -9.18 -28.43 -18.66
C ILE A 312 -10.11 -28.99 -17.58
N LEU A 313 -11.42 -28.81 -17.72
CA LEU A 313 -12.41 -29.37 -16.77
C LEU A 313 -12.31 -30.89 -16.64
N LYS A 314 -12.14 -31.61 -17.76
CA LYS A 314 -11.97 -33.07 -17.77
C LYS A 314 -10.64 -33.52 -17.14
N LYS A 315 -9.54 -32.79 -17.34
CA LYS A 315 -8.21 -33.12 -16.78
C LYS A 315 -8.03 -32.71 -15.32
N CYS A 316 -8.83 -31.76 -14.84
CA CYS A 316 -8.80 -31.28 -13.45
C CYS A 316 -9.76 -32.03 -12.52
N ASP A 317 -10.36 -33.13 -12.98
CA ASP A 317 -11.39 -33.92 -12.27
C ASP A 317 -12.59 -33.07 -11.76
N GLY A 318 -12.84 -31.91 -12.39
CA GLY A 318 -13.87 -30.97 -11.95
C GLY A 318 -13.58 -30.24 -10.64
N LEU A 319 -12.38 -30.36 -10.05
CA LEU A 319 -12.03 -29.71 -8.78
C LEU A 319 -11.84 -28.19 -8.97
N PRO A 320 -12.65 -27.33 -8.31
CA PRO A 320 -12.64 -25.88 -8.56
C PRO A 320 -11.28 -25.20 -8.35
N LEU A 321 -10.54 -25.56 -7.30
CA LEU A 321 -9.23 -25.00 -7.00
C LEU A 321 -8.19 -25.38 -8.07
N THR A 322 -8.26 -26.62 -8.54
CA THR A 322 -7.38 -27.15 -9.59
C THR A 322 -7.59 -26.43 -10.91
N ILE A 323 -8.85 -26.24 -11.30
CA ILE A 323 -9.23 -25.51 -12.53
C ILE A 323 -8.68 -24.08 -12.48
N LYS A 324 -8.77 -23.44 -11.31
CA LYS A 324 -8.22 -22.10 -11.06
C LYS A 324 -6.71 -22.07 -11.32
N VAL A 325 -5.94 -22.92 -10.64
CA VAL A 325 -4.46 -22.94 -10.75
C VAL A 325 -3.99 -23.23 -12.18
N VAL A 326 -4.56 -24.24 -12.84
CA VAL A 326 -4.19 -24.61 -14.21
C VAL A 326 -4.56 -23.52 -15.23
N GLY A 327 -5.76 -22.94 -15.12
CA GLY A 327 -6.17 -21.82 -15.98
C GLY A 327 -5.28 -20.59 -15.80
N GLY A 328 -4.83 -20.34 -14.57
CA GLY A 328 -3.89 -19.27 -14.26
C GLY A 328 -2.51 -19.45 -14.89
N LEU A 329 -1.95 -20.66 -14.77
CA LEU A 329 -0.65 -21.02 -15.36
C LEU A 329 -0.66 -20.88 -16.89
N LEU A 330 -1.74 -21.34 -17.55
CA LEU A 330 -1.88 -21.24 -19.01
C LEU A 330 -1.97 -19.79 -19.47
N SER A 331 -2.73 -18.94 -18.76
CA SER A 331 -2.91 -17.52 -19.12
C SER A 331 -1.64 -16.66 -19.01
N THR A 332 -0.64 -17.09 -18.22
CA THR A 332 0.56 -16.30 -17.92
C THR A 332 1.75 -16.67 -18.77
N ARG A 333 1.90 -17.94 -19.18
CA ARG A 333 3.12 -18.45 -19.82
C ARG A 333 2.91 -19.12 -21.17
N TYR A 334 1.70 -19.58 -21.47
CA TYR A 334 1.40 -20.37 -22.67
C TYR A 334 0.13 -19.87 -23.35
N PRO A 335 0.15 -18.63 -23.91
CA PRO A 335 -1.01 -18.05 -24.56
C PRO A 335 -1.40 -18.78 -25.86
N SER A 336 -0.54 -19.67 -26.37
CA SER A 336 -0.79 -20.47 -27.57
C SER A 336 -1.40 -21.84 -27.25
N GLU A 337 -2.31 -22.32 -28.12
CA GLU A 337 -3.00 -23.61 -27.97
C GLU A 337 -2.02 -24.81 -27.95
N HIS A 338 -0.93 -24.71 -28.73
CA HIS A 338 0.04 -25.79 -28.86
C HIS A 338 0.90 -25.97 -27.59
N GLU A 339 1.35 -24.87 -26.98
CA GLU A 339 2.15 -24.91 -25.75
C GLU A 339 1.30 -25.30 -24.53
N GLY A 340 0.03 -24.85 -24.49
CA GLY A 340 -0.92 -25.25 -23.46
C GLY A 340 -1.18 -26.76 -23.46
N LYS A 341 -1.23 -27.40 -24.64
CA LYS A 341 -1.38 -28.86 -24.75
C LYS A 341 -0.19 -29.62 -24.17
N VAL A 342 1.05 -29.15 -24.34
CA VAL A 342 2.28 -29.77 -23.80
C VAL A 342 2.28 -29.77 -22.26
N VAL A 343 1.83 -28.68 -21.64
CA VAL A 343 1.72 -28.56 -20.17
C VAL A 343 0.62 -29.49 -19.63
N LEU A 344 -0.50 -29.60 -20.34
CA LEU A 344 -1.58 -30.53 -20.02
C LEU A 344 -1.16 -32.01 -20.15
N THR A 345 -0.11 -32.34 -20.91
CA THR A 345 0.51 -33.68 -20.95
C THR A 345 1.45 -33.89 -19.76
N LYS A 346 2.20 -32.87 -19.34
CA LYS A 346 3.08 -32.93 -18.15
C LYS A 346 2.29 -33.06 -16.83
N LEU A 347 1.10 -32.45 -16.76
CA LEU A 347 0.15 -32.58 -15.65
C LEU A 347 -0.40 -34.01 -15.46
N ALA A 348 -0.20 -34.92 -16.42
CA ALA A 348 -0.71 -36.28 -16.42
C ALA A 348 0.23 -37.32 -15.78
N TRP A 349 1.37 -36.92 -15.21
CA TRP A 349 2.27 -37.86 -14.55
C TRP A 349 1.75 -38.28 -13.16
N PRO A 350 1.71 -39.59 -12.85
CA PRO A 350 1.61 -40.05 -11.47
C PRO A 350 2.92 -39.67 -10.77
N LEU A 351 2.87 -38.72 -9.84
CA LEU A 351 4.00 -38.35 -9.01
C LEU A 351 4.05 -39.27 -7.80
N ASP A 352 4.58 -40.48 -7.99
CA ASP A 352 4.88 -41.40 -6.90
C ASP A 352 5.94 -40.80 -5.96
N GLY A 353 5.69 -40.82 -4.64
CA GLY A 353 6.68 -40.43 -3.62
C GLY A 353 6.47 -39.08 -2.92
N ARG A 354 5.26 -38.50 -2.98
CA ARG A 354 4.97 -37.16 -2.42
C ARG A 354 4.46 -37.20 -0.97
N PRO A 355 4.75 -36.21 -0.11
CA PRO A 355 4.01 -36.03 1.14
C PRO A 355 2.51 -35.85 0.82
N PRO A 356 1.61 -36.58 1.49
CA PRO A 356 0.18 -36.64 1.17
C PRO A 356 -0.59 -35.31 1.37
N GLU A 357 0.09 -34.28 1.90
CA GLU A 357 -0.51 -33.00 2.33
C GLU A 357 -0.41 -31.89 1.29
N LEU A 358 0.42 -32.04 0.26
CA LEU A 358 0.61 -31.03 -0.77
C LEU A 358 -0.22 -31.39 -2.02
N ASP A 359 -0.92 -30.44 -2.65
CA ASP A 359 -1.63 -30.69 -3.92
C ASP A 359 -0.62 -30.72 -5.08
N SER A 360 -0.59 -31.81 -5.87
CA SER A 360 0.37 -32.09 -6.97
C SER A 360 0.50 -30.94 -7.96
N ARG A 361 -0.54 -30.13 -8.02
CA ARG A 361 -0.76 -29.12 -9.04
C ARG A 361 -0.34 -27.72 -8.56
N LEU A 362 -0.38 -27.45 -7.25
CA LEU A 362 0.32 -26.30 -6.64
C LEU A 362 1.85 -26.43 -6.79
N TYR A 363 2.36 -27.66 -6.75
CA TYR A 363 3.78 -27.93 -6.95
C TYR A 363 4.24 -27.68 -8.38
N LEU A 364 3.42 -28.00 -9.39
CA LEU A 364 3.75 -27.66 -10.79
C LEU A 364 3.73 -26.13 -11.02
N SER A 365 2.74 -25.42 -10.46
CA SER A 365 2.72 -23.96 -10.50
C SER A 365 3.96 -23.34 -9.82
N TYR A 366 4.46 -24.00 -8.75
CA TYR A 366 5.65 -23.61 -7.99
C TYR A 366 6.99 -23.97 -8.69
N GLU A 367 7.14 -25.18 -9.23
CA GLU A 367 8.32 -25.63 -10.00
C GLU A 367 8.56 -24.76 -11.24
N ASP A 368 7.48 -24.29 -11.87
CA ASP A 368 7.53 -23.41 -13.04
C ASP A 368 7.72 -21.92 -12.69
N MET A 369 8.01 -21.56 -11.44
CA MET A 369 8.33 -20.18 -11.04
C MET A 369 9.82 -19.86 -11.19
N THR A 370 10.12 -18.59 -11.49
CA THR A 370 11.48 -18.10 -11.32
C THR A 370 11.87 -18.16 -9.83
N PRO A 371 13.15 -18.37 -9.49
CA PRO A 371 13.58 -18.41 -8.09
C PRO A 371 13.15 -17.19 -7.27
N GLN A 372 13.13 -16.00 -7.91
CA GLN A 372 12.73 -14.74 -7.28
C GLN A 372 11.23 -14.69 -6.98
N LEU A 373 10.37 -15.10 -7.94
CA LEU A 373 8.92 -15.17 -7.74
C LEU A 373 8.54 -16.23 -6.70
N GLY A 374 9.19 -17.40 -6.77
CA GLY A 374 9.02 -18.47 -5.78
C GLY A 374 9.37 -18.01 -4.37
N GLN A 375 10.46 -17.23 -4.20
CA GLN A 375 10.83 -16.67 -2.92
C GLN A 375 9.80 -15.66 -2.39
N CYS A 376 9.25 -14.81 -3.26
CA CYS A 376 8.17 -13.87 -2.91
C CYS A 376 6.91 -14.62 -2.44
N PHE A 377 6.52 -15.67 -3.17
CA PHE A 377 5.38 -16.51 -2.81
C PHE A 377 5.58 -17.22 -1.46
N LEU A 378 6.74 -17.86 -1.26
CA LEU A 378 7.05 -18.49 0.02
C LEU A 378 7.04 -17.48 1.17
N TYR A 379 7.50 -16.25 0.93
CA TYR A 379 7.49 -15.20 1.94
C TYR A 379 6.07 -14.81 2.39
N CYS A 380 5.05 -14.93 1.52
CA CYS A 380 3.66 -14.76 1.92
C CYS A 380 3.21 -15.76 2.99
N SER A 381 3.85 -16.94 3.10
CA SER A 381 3.53 -17.93 4.14
C SER A 381 3.81 -17.43 5.57
N LEU A 382 4.60 -16.37 5.71
CA LEU A 382 4.83 -15.71 7.00
C LEU A 382 3.61 -14.93 7.48
N ILE A 383 2.70 -14.58 6.57
CA ILE A 383 1.46 -13.89 6.90
C ILE A 383 0.53 -14.91 7.59
N PRO A 384 0.03 -14.61 8.81
CA PRO A 384 -0.76 -15.56 9.54
C PRO A 384 -2.06 -15.93 8.79
N LYS A 385 -2.44 -17.22 8.79
CA LYS A 385 -3.72 -17.68 8.23
C LYS A 385 -4.90 -16.86 8.76
N GLY A 386 -5.77 -16.42 7.85
CA GLY A 386 -6.95 -15.59 8.13
C GLY A 386 -6.69 -14.08 8.09
N GLN A 387 -5.42 -13.64 7.94
CA GLN A 387 -5.10 -12.24 7.68
C GLN A 387 -5.14 -11.95 6.18
N GLU A 388 -5.56 -10.73 5.85
CA GLU A 388 -5.56 -10.23 4.47
C GLU A 388 -4.13 -9.88 4.02
N ILE A 389 -3.77 -10.31 2.82
CA ILE A 389 -2.49 -9.94 2.21
C ILE A 389 -2.67 -8.59 1.53
N ILE A 390 -2.26 -7.53 2.22
CA ILE A 390 -2.27 -6.18 1.65
C ILE A 390 -1.11 -6.08 0.66
N GLN A 391 -1.43 -5.83 -0.61
CA GLN A 391 -0.45 -5.80 -1.71
C GLN A 391 0.74 -4.87 -1.42
N ASP A 392 0.48 -3.60 -1.10
CA ASP A 392 1.55 -2.61 -0.87
C ASP A 392 2.45 -2.99 0.31
N VAL A 393 1.89 -3.61 1.35
CA VAL A 393 2.65 -4.09 2.51
C VAL A 393 3.58 -5.24 2.10
N VAL A 394 3.06 -6.26 1.43
CA VAL A 394 3.85 -7.46 1.09
C VAL A 394 4.93 -7.17 0.04
N THR A 395 4.63 -6.32 -0.94
CA THR A 395 5.61 -5.91 -1.97
C THR A 395 6.74 -5.09 -1.35
N ASN A 396 6.45 -4.16 -0.44
CA ASN A 396 7.46 -3.40 0.31
C ASN A 396 8.36 -4.34 1.15
N MET A 397 7.80 -5.40 1.74
CA MET A 397 8.60 -6.42 2.42
C MET A 397 9.55 -7.14 1.46
N TRP A 398 9.09 -7.58 0.29
CA TRP A 398 9.94 -8.28 -0.69
C TRP A 398 11.09 -7.41 -1.19
N VAL A 399 10.82 -6.12 -1.45
CA VAL A 399 11.87 -5.17 -1.85
C VAL A 399 12.87 -4.97 -0.71
N SER A 400 12.40 -4.86 0.52
CA SER A 400 13.24 -4.68 1.71
C SER A 400 14.13 -5.90 1.98
N GLU A 401 13.62 -7.11 1.77
CA GLU A 401 14.43 -8.33 1.83
C GLU A 401 15.39 -8.46 0.63
N GLY A 402 15.15 -7.74 -0.45
CA GLY A 402 16.00 -7.74 -1.65
C GLY A 402 15.68 -8.87 -2.63
N PHE A 403 14.46 -9.42 -2.59
CA PHE A 403 14.01 -10.42 -3.58
C PHE A 403 13.79 -9.80 -4.95
N ILE A 404 13.55 -8.49 -4.98
CA ILE A 404 13.28 -7.69 -6.16
C ILE A 404 14.59 -7.04 -6.64
N GLN A 405 15.29 -7.67 -7.60
CA GLN A 405 16.47 -7.13 -8.30
C GLN A 405 16.20 -6.07 -9.40
N CYS A 406 16.92 -4.95 -9.42
CA CYS A 406 16.84 -3.99 -10.53
C CYS A 406 17.52 -4.54 -11.81
N PRO A 407 17.04 -4.25 -13.03
CA PRO A 407 17.85 -4.41 -14.24
C PRO A 407 19.14 -3.57 -14.14
N ALA A 408 20.18 -3.95 -14.89
CA ALA A 408 21.53 -3.39 -14.79
C ALA A 408 21.59 -1.85 -14.75
N ALA A 409 22.61 -1.33 -14.05
CA ALA A 409 22.85 0.09 -13.88
C ALA A 409 22.90 0.84 -15.23
N GLY A 410 22.17 1.95 -15.33
CA GLY A 410 22.09 2.77 -16.54
C GLY A 410 20.78 2.65 -17.33
N SER A 411 19.82 1.80 -16.92
CA SER A 411 18.48 1.82 -17.53
C SER A 411 17.63 2.99 -16.99
N PRO A 412 16.77 3.61 -17.81
CA PRO A 412 15.81 4.62 -17.35
C PRO A 412 14.80 4.08 -16.31
N HIS A 413 14.83 2.78 -16.00
CA HIS A 413 13.98 2.07 -15.03
C HIS A 413 14.72 1.68 -13.73
N GLU A 414 15.85 2.32 -13.40
CA GLU A 414 16.60 2.11 -12.14
C GLU A 414 15.73 2.23 -10.85
N TYR A 415 14.56 2.87 -10.98
CA TYR A 415 13.60 3.16 -9.91
C TYR A 415 12.30 2.34 -9.96
N GLY A 416 12.32 1.17 -10.60
CA GLY A 416 11.13 0.33 -10.86
C GLY A 416 10.85 -0.79 -9.85
N LEU A 417 11.36 -0.74 -8.62
CA LEU A 417 11.28 -1.89 -7.70
C LEU A 417 9.83 -2.15 -7.26
N GLU A 418 9.08 -1.09 -6.94
CA GLU A 418 7.69 -1.14 -6.51
C GLU A 418 6.77 -1.64 -7.63
N GLU A 419 7.00 -1.20 -8.87
CA GLU A 419 6.29 -1.69 -10.06
C GLU A 419 6.55 -3.17 -10.28
N ARG A 420 7.82 -3.59 -10.24
CA ARG A 420 8.16 -4.99 -10.50
C ARG A 420 7.72 -5.93 -9.38
N ALA A 421 7.72 -5.45 -8.15
CA ALA A 421 7.11 -6.18 -7.03
C ALA A 421 5.59 -6.32 -7.23
N THR A 422 4.93 -5.28 -7.75
CA THR A 422 3.50 -5.31 -8.13
C THR A 422 3.24 -6.29 -9.28
N GLU A 423 4.09 -6.32 -10.30
CA GLU A 423 4.01 -7.31 -11.38
C GLU A 423 4.10 -8.73 -10.85
N TYR A 424 5.05 -9.01 -9.95
CA TYR A 424 5.17 -10.32 -9.30
C TYR A 424 3.92 -10.68 -8.50
N TYR A 425 3.38 -9.73 -7.72
CA TYR A 425 2.14 -9.94 -6.97
C TYR A 425 0.96 -10.26 -7.89
N ASN A 426 0.79 -9.50 -8.98
CA ASN A 426 -0.24 -9.73 -9.98
C ASN A 426 -0.05 -11.07 -10.71
N GLU A 427 1.19 -11.50 -10.94
CA GLU A 427 1.48 -12.82 -11.50
C GLU A 427 1.05 -13.94 -10.54
N LEU A 428 1.28 -13.80 -9.24
CA LEU A 428 0.80 -14.77 -8.23
C LEU A 428 -0.74 -14.86 -8.19
N ILE A 429 -1.44 -13.73 -8.35
CA ILE A 429 -2.89 -13.70 -8.50
C ILE A 429 -3.31 -14.42 -9.78
N LYS A 430 -2.70 -14.09 -10.92
CA LYS A 430 -3.01 -14.72 -12.21
C LYS A 430 -2.78 -16.23 -12.17
N ARG A 431 -1.72 -16.70 -11.50
CA ARG A 431 -1.42 -18.13 -11.25
C ARG A 431 -2.32 -18.78 -10.19
N ASN A 432 -3.25 -18.02 -9.60
CA ASN A 432 -4.18 -18.44 -8.55
C ASN A 432 -3.50 -18.97 -7.28
N LEU A 433 -2.30 -18.46 -7.00
CA LEU A 433 -1.54 -18.72 -5.77
C LEU A 433 -1.93 -17.74 -4.65
N ILE A 434 -2.44 -16.56 -5.02
CA ILE A 434 -3.06 -15.58 -4.10
C ILE A 434 -4.49 -15.35 -4.57
N GLU A 435 -5.45 -15.48 -3.65
CA GLU A 435 -6.85 -15.21 -3.95
C GLU A 435 -7.18 -13.74 -3.69
N PRO A 436 -7.60 -12.97 -4.70
CA PRO A 436 -8.04 -11.60 -4.49
C PRO A 436 -9.35 -11.62 -3.70
N LYS A 437 -9.43 -10.79 -2.68
CA LYS A 437 -10.68 -10.58 -1.94
C LYS A 437 -11.70 -10.01 -2.92
N LYS A 438 -12.79 -10.73 -3.17
CA LYS A 438 -13.92 -10.16 -3.90
C LYS A 438 -14.46 -9.03 -3.04
N ASN A 439 -14.45 -7.81 -3.56
CA ASN A 439 -15.22 -6.72 -2.95
C ASN A 439 -16.68 -7.18 -2.98
N ILE A 440 -17.20 -7.60 -1.82
CA ILE A 440 -18.63 -7.75 -1.62
C ILE A 440 -19.14 -6.31 -1.57
N LEU A 441 -19.60 -5.83 -2.72
CA LEU A 441 -20.28 -4.55 -2.88
C LEU A 441 -21.67 -4.64 -2.27
#